data_AF-A0AA39Z034-F1
#
_entry.id   AF-A0AA39Z034-F1
#
_cell.length_a   1.000
_cell.length_b   1.000
_cell.length_c   1.000
_cell.angle_alpha   90.00
_cell.angle_beta   90.00
_cell.angle_gamma   90.00
#
_symmetry.space_group_name_H-M   'P 1'
#
loop_
_entity.id
_entity.type
_entity.pdbx_description
1 polymer ?
#
loop_
_entity_poly.entity_id
_entity_poly.type
_entity_poly.pdbx_seq_one_letter_code
_entity_poly.pdbx_strand_id
1 'polypeptide(L)'
;MPSKDKYTDPELRDEVKEKIHQSDKGGAPGQWSARKASDIAQMMASEYKKRGGDYTTDKKDQDESQQHLSKWGEEEWQTKEGSAHAKQDDGTQKRYLPKKAWENMTEEEKEATDEKKQEESKEGKQFVGNTQKAKQSRKKASEEEDEEYAVKKQNEKAAVEDGPAEEENDDDGEYVEDDDGEPSAGSERDETEDKEDAPKGRKRGRPAKADSPANKKQKSNSGKGKQKDTVGSRHDKADAPAEQGSNNRLPEKGQQVHWKSMPGWVDGEVMEIAKEQKKVEGKDVKASEDDPRIVLKSNSSGKICVHKPEAVYFD
;
A
#
# COMPACT_ATOMS: atom_id res chain seq x y z
N MET A 1 6.03 -1.03 2.24
CA MET A 1 6.35 -1.19 3.67
C MET A 1 6.92 0.12 4.17
N PRO A 2 6.54 0.58 5.37
CA PRO A 2 7.15 1.77 5.98
C PRO A 2 8.67 1.60 6.13
N SER A 3 9.39 2.72 6.14
CA SER A 3 10.84 2.77 6.33
C SER A 3 11.26 2.18 7.68
N LYS A 4 12.47 1.62 7.74
CA LYS A 4 13.03 1.03 8.97
C LYS A 4 13.08 2.01 10.13
N ASP A 5 13.21 3.30 9.83
CA ASP A 5 13.29 4.40 10.80
C ASP A 5 11.99 4.63 11.58
N LYS A 6 10.90 3.94 11.21
CA LYS A 6 9.61 3.99 11.92
C LYS A 6 9.46 2.91 13.01
N TYR A 7 10.47 2.07 13.18
CA TYR A 7 10.50 0.94 14.10
C TYR A 7 11.55 1.20 15.17
N THR A 8 11.19 0.98 16.44
CA THR A 8 12.13 1.03 17.58
C THR A 8 13.21 -0.06 17.51
N ASP A 9 12.91 -1.23 16.94
CA ASP A 9 13.85 -2.33 16.69
C ASP A 9 13.81 -2.78 15.21
N PRO A 10 14.72 -2.26 14.37
CA PRO A 10 14.79 -2.65 12.97
C PRO A 10 15.22 -4.10 12.71
N GLU A 11 15.96 -4.73 13.62
CA GLU A 11 16.45 -6.11 13.46
C GLU A 11 15.33 -7.11 13.73
N LEU A 12 14.60 -6.92 14.83
CA LEU A 12 13.40 -7.67 15.16
C LEU A 12 12.38 -7.64 14.01
N ARG A 13 12.20 -6.46 13.41
CA ARG A 13 11.32 -6.27 12.25
C ARG A 13 11.76 -7.14 11.05
N ASP A 14 13.06 -7.28 10.81
CA ASP A 14 13.58 -8.10 9.72
C ASP A 14 13.41 -9.61 10.00
N GLU A 15 13.62 -10.06 11.24
CA GLU A 15 13.36 -11.45 11.65
C GLU A 15 11.90 -11.84 11.47
N VAL A 16 10.98 -11.00 11.97
CA VAL A 16 9.54 -11.22 11.82
C VAL A 16 9.16 -11.30 10.34
N LYS A 17 9.72 -10.42 9.51
CA LYS A 17 9.51 -10.40 8.07
C LYS A 17 10.03 -11.68 7.40
N GLU A 18 11.21 -12.17 7.76
CA GLU A 18 11.76 -13.42 7.19
C GLU A 18 10.92 -14.63 7.59
N LYS A 19 10.49 -14.72 8.85
CA LYS A 19 9.63 -15.80 9.32
C LYS A 19 8.32 -15.86 8.53
N ILE A 20 7.64 -14.73 8.34
CA ILE A 20 6.39 -14.69 7.57
C ILE A 20 6.65 -14.90 6.08
N HIS A 21 7.80 -14.44 5.56
CA HIS A 21 8.19 -14.71 4.17
C HIS A 21 8.28 -16.23 3.88
N GLN A 22 8.72 -17.01 4.87
CA GLN A 22 8.78 -18.47 4.81
C GLN A 22 7.42 -19.16 5.06
N SER A 23 6.40 -18.46 5.56
CA SER A 23 5.04 -19.01 5.67
C SER A 23 4.39 -19.19 4.30
N ASP A 24 3.43 -20.10 4.23
CA ASP A 24 2.51 -20.37 3.12
C ASP A 24 1.36 -19.34 2.99
N LYS A 25 1.20 -18.45 3.99
CA LYS A 25 0.17 -17.39 3.97
C LYS A 25 0.48 -16.31 2.93
N GLY A 26 -0.50 -16.03 2.08
CA GLY A 26 -0.39 -15.08 0.99
C GLY A 26 0.45 -15.57 -0.20
N GLY A 27 0.84 -16.84 -0.26
CA GLY A 27 1.53 -17.45 -1.39
C GLY A 27 2.64 -18.41 -0.96
N ALA A 28 3.32 -19.02 -1.94
CA ALA A 28 4.36 -20.03 -1.67
C ALA A 28 5.46 -19.51 -0.72
N PRO A 29 5.98 -20.37 0.18
CA PRO A 29 7.13 -20.07 1.02
C PRO A 29 8.30 -19.46 0.23
N GLY A 30 8.89 -18.37 0.74
CA GLY A 30 10.05 -17.71 0.12
C GLY A 30 9.76 -16.91 -1.16
N GLN A 31 8.49 -16.71 -1.52
CA GLN A 31 8.08 -15.90 -2.67
C GLN A 31 7.27 -14.67 -2.22
N TRP A 32 7.58 -13.50 -2.78
CA TRP A 32 6.79 -12.29 -2.57
C TRP A 32 5.56 -12.26 -3.46
N SER A 33 4.40 -11.99 -2.86
CA SER A 33 3.17 -11.64 -3.56
C SER A 33 2.59 -10.34 -2.96
N ALA A 34 1.71 -9.65 -3.70
CA ALA A 34 1.01 -8.49 -3.17
C ALA A 34 0.21 -8.82 -1.90
N ARG A 35 -0.31 -10.04 -1.81
CA ARG A 35 -1.08 -10.52 -0.67
C ARG A 35 -0.19 -10.83 0.52
N LYS A 36 0.90 -11.58 0.30
CA LYS A 36 1.91 -11.85 1.32
C LYS A 36 2.49 -10.54 1.87
N ALA A 37 2.66 -9.49 1.07
CA ALA A 37 3.09 -8.19 1.58
C ALA A 37 2.11 -7.57 2.58
N SER A 38 0.80 -7.76 2.39
CA SER A 38 -0.23 -7.30 3.33
C SER A 38 -0.37 -8.19 4.55
N ASP A 39 -0.38 -9.51 4.35
CA ASP A 39 -0.40 -10.47 5.47
C ASP A 39 0.84 -10.27 6.35
N ILE A 40 2.02 -10.06 5.73
CA ILE A 40 3.23 -9.65 6.43
C ILE A 40 3.00 -8.35 7.18
N ALA A 41 2.43 -7.30 6.57
CA ALA A 41 2.24 -6.05 7.29
C ALA A 41 1.41 -6.22 8.57
N GLN A 42 0.38 -7.05 8.55
CA GLN A 42 -0.48 -7.32 9.70
C GLN A 42 0.17 -8.20 10.75
N MET A 43 0.65 -9.38 10.35
CA MET A 43 1.29 -10.32 11.26
C MET A 43 2.59 -9.76 11.80
N MET A 44 3.29 -8.96 11.00
CA MET A 44 4.46 -8.25 11.47
C MET A 44 4.04 -7.24 12.52
N ALA A 45 2.96 -6.48 12.33
CA ALA A 45 2.54 -5.52 13.35
C ALA A 45 2.20 -6.18 14.69
N SER A 46 1.54 -7.34 14.67
CA SER A 46 1.22 -8.08 15.89
C SER A 46 2.43 -8.81 16.50
N GLU A 47 3.20 -9.57 15.71
CA GLU A 47 4.39 -10.28 16.22
C GLU A 47 5.49 -9.31 16.68
N TYR A 48 5.68 -8.20 15.98
CA TYR A 48 6.66 -7.17 16.34
C TYR A 48 6.31 -6.54 17.69
N LYS A 49 5.04 -6.16 17.89
CA LYS A 49 4.55 -5.67 19.19
C LYS A 49 4.66 -6.73 20.28
N LYS A 50 4.28 -7.97 19.98
CA LYS A 50 4.38 -9.10 20.92
C LYS A 50 5.82 -9.35 21.38
N ARG A 51 6.80 -9.06 20.53
CA ARG A 51 8.24 -9.18 20.86
C ARG A 51 8.84 -7.90 21.44
N GLY A 52 8.00 -6.96 21.90
CA GLY A 52 8.43 -5.74 22.58
C GLY A 52 8.81 -4.57 21.66
N GLY A 53 8.58 -4.70 20.36
CA GLY A 53 8.83 -3.64 19.40
C GLY A 53 7.69 -2.63 19.34
N ASP A 54 8.01 -1.35 19.43
CA ASP A 54 7.08 -0.23 19.25
C ASP A 54 7.36 0.61 17.99
N TYR A 55 6.46 1.53 17.65
CA TYR A 55 6.51 2.39 16.48
C TYR A 55 6.79 3.83 16.88
N THR A 56 7.68 4.51 16.16
CA THR A 56 8.04 5.90 16.46
C THR A 56 6.99 6.92 15.95
N THR A 57 5.82 6.45 15.50
CA THR A 57 4.77 7.28 14.88
C THR A 57 3.46 7.02 15.60
N ASP A 58 2.74 8.10 15.90
CA ASP A 58 1.44 8.00 16.55
C ASP A 58 0.41 7.34 15.65
N LYS A 59 -0.46 6.51 16.26
CA LYS A 59 -1.56 5.83 15.57
C LYS A 59 -2.53 6.82 14.91
N LYS A 60 -2.61 8.05 15.43
CA LYS A 60 -3.43 9.16 14.92
C LYS A 60 -2.93 9.70 13.57
N ASP A 61 -1.66 9.46 13.24
CA ASP A 61 -1.05 9.85 11.96
C ASP A 61 -1.15 8.74 10.89
N GLN A 62 -1.91 7.67 11.14
CA GLN A 62 -2.19 6.67 10.11
C GLN A 62 -3.11 7.26 9.02
N ASP A 63 -2.52 7.48 7.85
CA ASP A 63 -3.21 7.90 6.63
C ASP A 63 -4.31 6.89 6.21
N GLU A 64 -5.38 7.37 5.56
CA GLU A 64 -6.51 6.54 5.11
C GLU A 64 -6.08 5.34 4.25
N SER A 65 -4.98 5.48 3.50
CA SER A 65 -4.40 4.38 2.73
C SER A 65 -3.90 3.23 3.60
N GLN A 66 -3.39 3.49 4.80
CA GLN A 66 -2.95 2.47 5.76
C GLN A 66 -4.15 1.78 6.40
N GLN A 67 -5.24 2.51 6.63
CA GLN A 67 -6.49 1.94 7.13
C GLN A 67 -7.09 0.98 6.08
N HIS A 68 -7.18 1.41 4.82
CA HIS A 68 -7.64 0.54 3.74
C HIS A 68 -6.72 -0.68 3.53
N LEU A 69 -5.40 -0.54 3.67
CA LEU A 69 -4.47 -1.69 3.62
C LEU A 69 -4.68 -2.66 4.77
N SER A 70 -4.97 -2.14 5.96
CA SER A 70 -5.29 -2.96 7.13
C SER A 70 -6.56 -3.76 6.87
N LYS A 71 -7.64 -3.09 6.44
CA LYS A 71 -8.89 -3.75 6.06
C LYS A 71 -8.67 -4.80 4.96
N TRP A 72 -7.94 -4.43 3.90
CA TRP A 72 -7.65 -5.32 2.77
C TRP A 72 -6.86 -6.59 3.17
N GLY A 73 -5.98 -6.48 4.17
CA GLY A 73 -5.29 -7.64 4.71
C GLY A 73 -6.18 -8.51 5.61
N GLU A 74 -7.17 -7.93 6.29
CA GLU A 74 -8.06 -8.67 7.20
C GLU A 74 -9.01 -9.58 6.41
N GLU A 75 -9.31 -9.23 5.16
CA GLU A 75 -10.05 -10.10 4.25
C GLU A 75 -9.39 -11.48 4.14
N GLU A 76 -10.12 -12.59 4.31
CA GLU A 76 -9.55 -13.93 4.08
C GLU A 76 -9.50 -14.25 2.58
N TRP A 77 -8.33 -14.19 1.93
CA TRP A 77 -8.21 -14.48 0.50
C TRP A 77 -7.85 -15.94 0.23
N GLN A 78 -8.62 -16.57 -0.65
CA GLN A 78 -8.50 -17.99 -0.94
C GLN A 78 -8.89 -18.33 -2.37
N THR A 79 -8.51 -19.53 -2.80
CA THR A 79 -9.05 -20.18 -3.99
C THR A 79 -10.45 -20.74 -3.73
N LYS A 80 -11.13 -21.21 -4.78
CA LYS A 80 -12.45 -21.86 -4.68
C LYS A 80 -12.49 -22.96 -3.59
N GLU A 81 -11.42 -23.73 -3.45
CA GLU A 81 -11.28 -24.86 -2.51
C GLU A 81 -10.82 -24.45 -1.11
N GLY A 82 -10.63 -23.16 -0.84
CA GLY A 82 -10.12 -22.67 0.43
C GLY A 82 -8.59 -22.66 0.57
N SER A 83 -7.85 -23.03 -0.48
CA SER A 83 -6.39 -23.01 -0.45
C SER A 83 -5.83 -21.59 -0.65
N ALA A 84 -4.76 -21.26 0.07
CA ALA A 84 -3.96 -20.04 -0.10
C ALA A 84 -3.06 -20.08 -1.36
N HIS A 85 -2.93 -21.26 -2.00
CA HIS A 85 -2.08 -21.47 -3.17
C HIS A 85 -2.89 -21.43 -4.47
N ALA A 86 -2.77 -20.30 -5.19
CA ALA A 86 -3.42 -20.11 -6.48
C ALA A 86 -2.60 -20.60 -7.67
N LYS A 87 -1.27 -20.72 -7.56
CA LYS A 87 -0.43 -21.24 -8.65
C LYS A 87 -0.33 -22.76 -8.57
N GLN A 88 -0.49 -23.41 -9.71
CA GLN A 88 -0.40 -24.87 -9.84
C GLN A 88 0.92 -25.25 -10.52
N ASP A 89 1.37 -26.49 -10.30
CA ASP A 89 2.63 -27.01 -10.86
C ASP A 89 2.59 -27.15 -12.39
N ASP A 90 1.40 -27.24 -12.97
CA ASP A 90 1.19 -27.27 -14.43
C ASP A 90 1.29 -25.89 -15.10
N GLY A 91 1.58 -24.85 -14.32
CA GLY A 91 1.68 -23.46 -14.77
C GLY A 91 0.35 -22.73 -14.87
N THR A 92 -0.77 -23.41 -14.60
CA THR A 92 -2.08 -22.75 -14.50
C THR A 92 -2.23 -22.02 -13.17
N GLN A 93 -3.18 -21.10 -13.13
CA GLN A 93 -3.48 -20.35 -11.94
C GLN A 93 -4.98 -20.43 -11.66
N LYS A 94 -5.34 -20.76 -10.41
CA LYS A 94 -6.70 -20.67 -9.88
C LYS A 94 -7.08 -19.21 -9.61
N ARG A 95 -8.38 -18.96 -9.59
CA ARG A 95 -8.95 -17.67 -9.17
C ARG A 95 -8.71 -17.47 -7.68
N TYR A 96 -8.25 -16.29 -7.33
CA TYR A 96 -7.96 -15.90 -5.95
C TYR A 96 -8.84 -14.70 -5.58
N LEU A 97 -9.76 -14.89 -4.65
CA LEU A 97 -10.78 -13.91 -4.22
C LEU A 97 -10.97 -13.96 -2.70
N PRO A 98 -11.52 -12.90 -2.09
CA PRO A 98 -11.97 -12.93 -0.70
C PRO A 98 -12.98 -14.06 -0.48
N LYS A 99 -12.92 -14.71 0.69
CA LYS A 99 -13.84 -15.77 1.11
C LYS A 99 -15.29 -15.31 1.11
N LYS A 100 -15.59 -14.13 1.65
CA LYS A 100 -16.93 -13.51 1.57
C LYS A 100 -17.41 -13.30 0.13
N ALA A 101 -16.50 -13.03 -0.82
CA ALA A 101 -16.86 -12.93 -2.23
C ALA A 101 -17.24 -14.29 -2.81
N TRP A 102 -16.56 -15.37 -2.40
CA TRP A 102 -16.95 -16.74 -2.76
C TRP A 102 -18.30 -17.12 -2.17
N GLU A 103 -18.57 -16.81 -0.91
CA GLU A 103 -19.85 -17.09 -0.24
C GLU A 103 -21.04 -16.40 -0.93
N ASN A 104 -20.79 -15.23 -1.53
CA ASN A 104 -21.76 -14.48 -2.34
C ASN A 104 -21.94 -15.01 -3.78
N MET A 105 -21.46 -16.21 -4.12
CA MET A 105 -21.58 -16.84 -5.45
C MET A 105 -22.14 -18.27 -5.36
N THR A 106 -22.90 -18.68 -6.38
CA THR A 106 -23.32 -20.09 -6.53
C THR A 106 -22.16 -20.95 -7.00
N GLU A 107 -22.20 -22.26 -6.74
CA GLU A 107 -21.12 -23.18 -7.11
C GLU A 107 -20.77 -23.15 -8.60
N GLU A 108 -21.79 -23.01 -9.45
CA GLU A 108 -21.65 -22.83 -10.91
C GLU A 108 -20.91 -21.53 -11.26
N GLU A 109 -21.25 -20.42 -10.59
CA GLU A 109 -20.56 -19.13 -10.80
C GLU A 109 -19.11 -19.18 -10.32
N LYS A 110 -18.86 -19.94 -9.23
CA LYS A 110 -17.51 -20.13 -8.71
C LYS A 110 -16.64 -20.92 -9.67
N GLU A 111 -17.18 -22.00 -10.21
CA GLU A 111 -16.50 -22.84 -11.19
C GLU A 111 -16.21 -22.06 -12.47
N ALA A 112 -17.21 -21.38 -13.03
CA ALA A 112 -17.05 -20.59 -14.26
C ALA A 112 -15.98 -19.49 -14.13
N THR A 113 -15.86 -18.84 -12.96
CA THR A 113 -14.81 -17.82 -12.76
C THR A 113 -13.42 -18.43 -12.55
N ASP A 114 -13.33 -19.62 -11.98
CA ASP A 114 -12.08 -20.35 -11.78
C ASP A 114 -11.57 -20.98 -13.09
N GLU A 115 -12.44 -21.66 -13.82
CA GLU A 115 -12.16 -22.25 -15.13
C GLU A 115 -11.65 -21.18 -16.10
N LYS A 116 -12.34 -20.04 -16.20
CA LYS A 116 -11.86 -18.90 -17.00
C LYS A 116 -10.44 -18.46 -16.62
N LYS A 117 -10.11 -18.50 -15.32
CA LYS A 117 -8.78 -18.10 -14.84
C LYS A 117 -7.73 -19.15 -15.21
N GLN A 118 -8.07 -20.43 -15.09
CA GLN A 118 -7.21 -21.55 -15.46
C GLN A 118 -6.96 -21.57 -16.98
N GLU A 119 -8.00 -21.50 -17.82
CA GLU A 119 -7.90 -21.50 -19.28
C GLU A 119 -7.02 -20.36 -19.80
N GLU A 120 -7.33 -19.11 -19.42
CA GLU A 120 -6.56 -17.97 -19.90
C GLU A 120 -5.12 -17.97 -19.34
N SER A 121 -4.90 -18.51 -18.14
CA SER A 121 -3.55 -18.69 -17.60
C SER A 121 -2.75 -19.75 -18.37
N LYS A 122 -3.42 -20.82 -18.83
CA LYS A 122 -2.84 -21.86 -19.68
C LYS A 122 -2.45 -21.32 -21.06
N GLU A 123 -3.19 -20.34 -21.57
CA GLU A 123 -2.83 -19.58 -22.78
C GLU A 123 -1.63 -18.62 -22.57
N GLY A 124 -1.08 -18.54 -21.35
CA GLY A 124 0.06 -17.68 -21.02
C GLY A 124 -0.30 -16.23 -20.71
N LYS A 125 -1.59 -15.91 -20.52
CA LYS A 125 -2.00 -14.54 -20.15
C LYS A 125 -1.64 -14.27 -18.69
N GLN A 126 -0.72 -13.33 -18.47
CA GLN A 126 -0.31 -12.92 -17.12
C GLN A 126 -1.47 -12.32 -16.31
N PHE A 127 -2.35 -11.54 -16.94
CA PHE A 127 -3.51 -10.93 -16.29
C PHE A 127 -4.81 -11.42 -16.93
N VAL A 128 -5.71 -11.93 -16.09
CA VAL A 128 -7.01 -12.48 -16.47
C VAL A 128 -8.07 -11.76 -15.65
N GLY A 129 -8.98 -11.07 -16.33
CA GLY A 129 -10.03 -10.29 -15.67
C GLY A 129 -11.02 -11.16 -14.90
N ASN A 130 -11.60 -10.61 -13.84
CA ASN A 130 -12.71 -11.23 -13.13
C ASN A 130 -13.98 -11.27 -14.00
N THR A 131 -14.77 -12.33 -13.85
CA THR A 131 -16.13 -12.39 -14.42
C THR A 131 -16.99 -11.28 -13.82
N GLN A 132 -18.10 -10.93 -14.49
CA GLN A 132 -19.00 -9.88 -13.98
C GLN A 132 -19.55 -10.24 -12.60
N LYS A 133 -19.92 -11.50 -12.39
CA LYS A 133 -20.38 -11.97 -11.10
C LYS A 133 -19.28 -11.89 -10.03
N ALA A 134 -18.07 -12.36 -10.31
CA ALA A 134 -16.97 -12.27 -9.35
C ALA A 134 -16.62 -10.81 -8.99
N LYS A 135 -16.80 -9.86 -9.91
CA LYS A 135 -16.66 -8.43 -9.60
C LYS A 135 -17.78 -7.94 -8.67
N GLN A 136 -19.02 -8.31 -8.95
CA GLN A 136 -20.17 -7.94 -8.12
C GLN A 136 -20.08 -8.54 -6.72
N SER A 137 -19.76 -9.84 -6.60
CA SER A 137 -19.61 -10.50 -5.31
C SER A 137 -18.43 -9.95 -4.51
N ARG A 138 -17.33 -9.55 -5.16
CA ARG A 138 -16.24 -8.83 -4.48
C ARG A 138 -16.67 -7.45 -3.98
N LYS A 139 -17.44 -6.72 -4.78
CA LYS A 139 -17.96 -5.41 -4.37
C LYS A 139 -18.87 -5.56 -3.15
N LYS A 140 -19.80 -6.52 -3.20
CA LYS A 140 -20.71 -6.82 -2.09
C LYS A 140 -19.97 -7.22 -0.82
N ALA A 141 -18.95 -8.09 -0.94
CA ALA A 141 -18.12 -8.48 0.20
C ALA A 141 -17.43 -7.27 0.87
N SER A 142 -16.89 -6.34 0.07
CA SER A 142 -16.26 -5.12 0.59
C SER A 142 -17.27 -4.21 1.30
N GLU A 143 -18.49 -4.07 0.76
CA GLU A 143 -19.56 -3.28 1.36
C GLU A 143 -20.01 -3.90 2.70
N GLU A 144 -20.20 -5.22 2.75
CA GLU A 144 -20.55 -5.95 3.98
C GLU A 144 -19.46 -5.83 5.07
N GLU A 145 -18.18 -5.84 4.68
CA GLU A 145 -17.07 -5.62 5.61
C GLU A 145 -16.93 -4.16 6.04
N ASP A 146 -17.28 -3.19 5.20
CA ASP A 146 -17.37 -1.77 5.56
C ASP A 146 -18.45 -1.55 6.62
N GLU A 147 -19.61 -2.15 6.44
CA GLU A 147 -20.70 -2.11 7.41
C GLU A 147 -20.30 -2.79 8.74
N GLU A 148 -19.73 -3.99 8.69
CA GLU A 148 -19.27 -4.71 9.89
C GLU A 148 -18.20 -3.92 10.66
N TYR A 149 -17.25 -3.32 9.94
CA TYR A 149 -16.22 -2.47 10.54
C TYR A 149 -16.80 -1.22 11.19
N ALA A 150 -17.78 -0.57 10.53
CA ALA A 150 -18.45 0.60 11.06
C ALA A 150 -19.24 0.27 12.33
N VAL A 151 -19.96 -0.86 12.36
CA VAL A 151 -20.66 -1.36 13.55
C VAL A 151 -19.68 -1.67 14.68
N LYS A 152 -18.56 -2.34 14.38
CA LYS A 152 -17.50 -2.61 15.38
C LYS A 152 -16.97 -1.31 16.01
N LYS A 153 -16.72 -0.29 15.18
CA LYS A 153 -16.27 1.03 15.67
C LYS A 153 -17.33 1.75 16.50
N GLN A 154 -18.62 1.61 16.16
CA GLN A 154 -19.71 2.17 16.95
C GLN A 154 -19.84 1.49 18.31
N ASN A 155 -19.74 0.15 18.37
CA ASN A 155 -19.80 -0.59 19.62
C ASN A 155 -18.59 -0.31 20.53
N GLU A 156 -17.38 -0.19 19.96
CA GLU A 156 -16.17 0.20 20.69
C GLU A 156 -16.32 1.60 21.31
N LYS A 157 -17.00 2.53 20.62
CA LYS A 157 -17.28 3.88 21.13
C LYS A 157 -18.36 3.87 22.23
N ALA A 158 -19.43 3.08 22.06
CA ALA A 158 -20.49 2.96 23.05
C ALA A 158 -20.02 2.31 24.36
N ALA A 159 -19.10 1.35 24.28
CA ALA A 159 -18.49 0.72 25.46
C ALA A 159 -17.63 1.69 26.29
N VAL A 160 -17.18 2.81 25.70
CA VAL A 160 -16.40 3.86 26.38
C VAL A 160 -17.32 4.94 26.99
N GLU A 161 -18.57 5.07 26.55
CA GLU A 161 -19.53 6.07 27.08
C GLU A 161 -20.34 5.61 28.32
N ASP A 162 -20.40 4.32 28.63
CA ASP A 162 -21.18 3.76 29.76
C ASP A 162 -20.30 3.28 30.96
N GLY A 163 -18.99 3.52 30.93
CA GLY A 163 -18.07 3.21 32.03
C GLY A 163 -17.97 4.36 33.05
N PRO A 164 -17.80 4.10 34.37
CA PRO A 164 -17.60 5.19 35.33
C PRO A 164 -16.30 5.93 35.02
N ALA A 165 -16.32 7.25 35.19
CA ALA A 165 -15.15 8.11 35.04
C ALA A 165 -14.14 7.76 36.14
N GLU A 166 -13.09 7.02 35.79
CA GLU A 166 -11.89 6.87 36.60
C GLU A 166 -10.64 7.24 35.78
N GLU A 167 -9.66 7.72 36.52
CA GLU A 167 -8.56 8.60 36.13
C GLU A 167 -7.64 8.06 35.04
N GLU A 168 -6.95 9.00 34.38
CA GLU A 168 -5.78 8.74 33.54
C GLU A 168 -4.79 7.82 34.28
N ASN A 169 -4.75 6.55 33.87
CA ASN A 169 -3.58 5.72 33.99
C ASN A 169 -3.23 5.24 32.58
N ASP A 170 -2.07 5.70 32.10
CA ASP A 170 -1.28 4.97 31.12
C ASP A 170 -0.96 3.59 31.73
N ASP A 171 -1.82 2.59 31.49
CA ASP A 171 -1.61 1.22 31.95
C ASP A 171 -1.55 0.29 30.73
N ASP A 172 -0.34 -0.21 30.56
CA ASP A 172 0.10 -1.27 29.69
C ASP A 172 -0.68 -2.56 29.89
N GLY A 173 -0.77 -3.35 28.82
CA GLY A 173 -1.68 -4.48 28.74
C GLY A 173 -1.46 -5.57 29.78
N GLU A 174 -2.55 -5.90 30.48
CA GLU A 174 -2.73 -7.15 31.20
C GLU A 174 -3.75 -8.02 30.43
N TYR A 175 -3.31 -9.07 29.74
CA TYR A 175 -3.24 -10.47 30.19
C TYR A 175 -4.62 -11.15 30.38
N VAL A 176 -4.96 -12.07 29.48
CA VAL A 176 -5.86 -13.18 29.77
C VAL A 176 -5.07 -14.45 29.45
N GLU A 177 -4.68 -15.17 30.50
CA GLU A 177 -4.29 -16.58 30.41
C GLU A 177 -5.53 -17.41 30.18
N ASP A 178 -5.51 -18.25 29.14
CA ASP A 178 -6.28 -19.49 29.16
C ASP A 178 -5.26 -20.62 29.37
N ASP A 179 -5.21 -21.04 30.63
CA ASP A 179 -4.67 -22.28 31.16
C ASP A 179 -5.68 -23.40 30.94
N ASP A 180 -5.33 -24.41 30.12
CA ASP A 180 -5.69 -25.80 30.39
C ASP A 180 -4.78 -26.78 29.63
N GLY A 181 -4.05 -27.63 30.37
CA GLY A 181 -3.57 -28.93 29.85
C GLY A 181 -2.13 -29.34 30.14
N GLU A 182 -1.78 -29.48 31.42
CA GLU A 182 -0.57 -30.14 31.97
C GLU A 182 -0.52 -31.68 31.66
N PRO A 183 0.49 -32.49 32.09
CA PRO A 183 1.57 -33.00 31.22
C PRO A 183 1.82 -34.53 31.40
N SER A 184 3.05 -34.97 31.05
CA SER A 184 3.77 -36.22 31.46
C SER A 184 3.84 -37.32 30.38
N ALA A 185 4.95 -38.00 30.09
CA ALA A 185 6.36 -37.92 30.47
C ALA A 185 7.18 -38.92 29.62
N GLY A 186 8.50 -38.68 29.57
CA GLY A 186 9.55 -39.71 29.41
C GLY A 186 10.13 -39.81 27.99
N SER A 187 11.44 -39.87 27.75
CA SER A 187 12.62 -39.88 28.62
C SER A 187 13.87 -39.85 27.71
N GLU A 188 14.86 -39.04 28.12
CA GLU A 188 16.31 -39.28 28.07
C GLU A 188 17.08 -39.51 26.73
N ARG A 189 17.92 -38.50 26.43
CA ARG A 189 19.38 -38.49 26.17
C ARG A 189 20.03 -39.71 25.50
N ASP A 190 20.82 -39.45 24.45
CA ASP A 190 22.26 -39.77 24.46
C ASP A 190 23.03 -38.89 23.44
N GLU A 191 24.27 -38.54 23.79
CA GLU A 191 25.22 -37.72 23.04
C GLU A 191 25.85 -38.51 21.88
N THR A 192 26.29 -37.84 20.80
CA THR A 192 27.66 -38.01 20.26
C THR A 192 27.93 -37.03 19.13
N GLU A 193 29.12 -36.44 19.22
CA GLU A 193 29.77 -35.59 18.22
C GLU A 193 30.11 -36.41 16.96
N ASP A 194 29.99 -35.79 15.78
CA ASP A 194 31.02 -35.95 14.75
C ASP A 194 31.10 -34.69 13.87
N LYS A 195 32.34 -34.29 13.58
CA LYS A 195 32.73 -33.13 12.77
C LYS A 195 33.20 -33.62 11.41
N GLU A 196 33.32 -32.65 10.48
CA GLU A 196 33.86 -32.76 9.12
C GLU A 196 32.78 -33.19 8.10
N ASP A 197 32.56 -32.52 6.98
CA ASP A 197 33.50 -31.87 6.07
C ASP A 197 32.77 -30.78 5.23
N ALA A 198 33.47 -29.72 4.84
CA ALA A 198 32.92 -28.70 3.94
C ALA A 198 33.02 -29.16 2.48
N PRO A 199 32.24 -28.58 1.54
CA PRO A 199 32.93 -27.61 0.70
C PRO A 199 32.10 -26.37 0.30
N LYS A 200 32.85 -25.27 0.19
CA LYS A 200 32.46 -23.97 -0.35
C LYS A 200 31.96 -24.08 -1.81
N GLY A 201 30.84 -23.42 -2.12
CA GLY A 201 30.18 -23.48 -3.43
C GLY A 201 29.57 -22.17 -3.94
N ARG A 202 30.41 -21.15 -4.16
CA ARG A 202 30.37 -20.17 -5.28
C ARG A 202 29.18 -19.18 -5.40
N LYS A 203 29.49 -17.92 -5.04
CA LYS A 203 29.00 -16.67 -5.67
C LYS A 203 28.94 -16.80 -7.20
N ARG A 204 27.77 -16.56 -7.80
CA ARG A 204 27.63 -16.10 -9.19
C ARG A 204 27.23 -14.63 -9.08
N GLY A 205 27.97 -13.63 -9.56
CA GLY A 205 28.74 -13.59 -10.79
C GLY A 205 27.95 -12.77 -11.81
N ARG A 206 27.94 -11.44 -11.65
CA ARG A 206 27.50 -10.45 -12.63
C ARG A 206 28.42 -10.52 -13.85
N PRO A 207 27.91 -10.72 -15.09
CA PRO A 207 28.71 -10.41 -16.26
C PRO A 207 28.55 -8.92 -16.63
N ALA A 208 29.65 -8.31 -17.03
CA ALA A 208 29.74 -6.95 -17.53
C ALA A 208 29.77 -6.93 -19.07
N LYS A 209 29.03 -5.95 -19.61
CA LYS A 209 29.24 -5.12 -20.82
C LYS A 209 29.60 -5.76 -22.17
N ALA A 210 28.79 -5.42 -23.17
CA ALA A 210 29.26 -4.99 -24.50
C ALA A 210 28.25 -4.05 -25.17
N ASP A 211 28.79 -3.21 -26.04
CA ASP A 211 28.32 -1.92 -26.54
C ASP A 211 27.22 -1.89 -27.64
N SER A 212 26.59 -0.71 -27.73
CA SER A 212 25.98 -0.03 -28.92
C SER A 212 24.58 -0.44 -29.41
N PRO A 213 23.85 0.44 -30.13
CA PRO A 213 23.81 1.91 -30.12
C PRO A 213 22.36 2.48 -29.99
N ALA A 214 22.28 3.81 -29.95
CA ALA A 214 21.07 4.63 -29.88
C ALA A 214 19.92 4.20 -30.81
N ASN A 215 18.70 4.19 -30.28
CA ASN A 215 17.52 4.50 -31.10
C ASN A 215 16.46 5.28 -30.31
N LYS A 216 16.43 6.58 -30.61
CA LYS A 216 15.42 7.55 -30.22
C LYS A 216 14.19 7.25 -31.08
N LYS A 217 13.15 6.63 -30.51
CA LYS A 217 11.86 6.45 -31.21
C LYS A 217 10.74 7.09 -30.41
N GLN A 218 10.47 8.35 -30.78
CA GLN A 218 9.15 8.98 -30.65
C GLN A 218 8.08 7.97 -31.07
N LYS A 219 7.12 7.71 -30.18
CA LYS A 219 5.83 7.14 -30.56
C LYS A 219 4.77 8.21 -30.39
N SER A 220 4.52 8.89 -31.50
CA SER A 220 3.26 9.59 -31.78
C SER A 220 2.12 8.59 -31.62
N ASN A 221 1.20 8.84 -30.69
CA ASN A 221 -0.08 8.15 -30.69
C ASN A 221 -1.15 9.09 -31.25
N SER A 222 -1.30 9.06 -32.57
CA SER A 222 -2.46 9.61 -33.26
C SER A 222 -3.64 8.67 -33.03
N GLY A 223 -4.34 8.87 -31.91
CA GLY A 223 -5.66 8.30 -31.64
C GLY A 223 -6.72 9.37 -31.88
N LYS A 224 -7.34 9.34 -33.05
CA LYS A 224 -8.44 10.22 -33.47
C LYS A 224 -9.67 9.90 -32.62
N GLY A 225 -9.84 10.58 -31.50
CA GLY A 225 -11.03 10.55 -30.64
C GLY A 225 -11.52 11.98 -30.43
N LYS A 226 -12.82 12.20 -30.60
CA LYS A 226 -13.50 13.51 -30.51
C LYS A 226 -12.97 14.38 -29.36
N GLN A 227 -12.56 15.59 -29.71
CA GLN A 227 -12.17 16.66 -28.80
C GLN A 227 -13.27 16.88 -27.76
N LYS A 228 -13.01 16.50 -26.51
CA LYS A 228 -13.73 17.01 -25.34
C LYS A 228 -12.85 18.12 -24.78
N ASP A 229 -13.35 19.35 -24.75
CA ASP A 229 -12.66 20.55 -24.27
C ASP A 229 -12.49 20.58 -22.74
N THR A 230 -12.34 19.40 -22.12
CA THR A 230 -12.32 19.23 -20.66
C THR A 230 -11.12 18.40 -20.22
N VAL A 231 -10.40 18.87 -19.20
CA VAL A 231 -9.21 18.22 -18.64
C VAL A 231 -9.52 17.66 -17.24
N GLY A 232 -9.07 16.44 -16.97
CA GLY A 232 -9.18 15.80 -15.66
C GLY A 232 -10.53 15.14 -15.39
N SER A 233 -10.61 14.41 -14.27
CA SER A 233 -11.82 13.69 -13.84
C SER A 233 -12.96 14.62 -13.41
N ARG A 234 -12.67 15.91 -13.19
CA ARG A 234 -13.65 16.96 -12.88
C ARG A 234 -14.28 17.63 -14.09
N HIS A 235 -13.85 17.28 -15.30
CA HIS A 235 -14.32 17.93 -16.54
C HIS A 235 -14.14 19.46 -16.55
N ASP A 236 -13.06 19.96 -15.94
CA ASP A 236 -12.73 21.39 -15.98
C ASP A 236 -12.37 21.84 -17.40
N LYS A 237 -12.64 23.11 -17.76
CA LYS A 237 -12.27 23.66 -19.08
C LYS A 237 -10.77 23.47 -19.35
N ALA A 238 -10.42 23.16 -20.61
CA ALA A 238 -9.04 22.96 -21.02
C ALA A 238 -8.18 24.23 -20.94
N ASP A 239 -8.80 25.40 -21.01
CA ASP A 239 -8.15 26.69 -20.91
C ASP A 239 -7.61 26.96 -19.50
N ALA A 240 -6.42 27.57 -19.44
CA ALA A 240 -5.83 27.98 -18.18
C ALA A 240 -6.65 29.10 -17.54
N PRO A 241 -6.87 29.06 -16.21
CA PRO A 241 -7.70 30.07 -15.53
C PRO A 241 -7.04 31.45 -15.47
N ALA A 242 -5.74 31.56 -15.69
CA ALA A 242 -4.98 32.80 -15.64
C ALA A 242 -3.69 32.69 -16.48
N GLU A 243 -2.90 33.76 -16.57
CA GLU A 243 -1.61 33.75 -17.29
C GLU A 243 -0.56 32.88 -16.58
N GLN A 244 0.20 32.10 -17.37
CA GLN A 244 1.24 31.23 -16.85
C GLN A 244 2.41 32.05 -16.27
N GLY A 245 2.88 31.65 -15.09
CA GLY A 245 4.09 32.18 -14.48
C GLY A 245 5.34 31.77 -15.23
N SER A 246 6.44 32.45 -14.95
CA SER A 246 7.77 32.09 -15.46
C SER A 246 8.84 32.54 -14.48
N ASN A 247 10.10 32.16 -14.70
CA ASN A 247 11.20 32.67 -13.86
C ASN A 247 11.30 34.21 -13.88
N ASN A 248 10.77 34.85 -14.93
CA ASN A 248 10.73 36.32 -15.07
C ASN A 248 9.38 36.93 -14.63
N ARG A 249 8.37 36.10 -14.34
CA ARG A 249 7.04 36.49 -13.87
C ARG A 249 6.69 35.62 -12.67
N LEU A 250 7.20 36.01 -11.50
CA LEU A 250 6.96 35.35 -10.22
C LEU A 250 5.74 36.00 -9.54
N PRO A 251 4.87 35.22 -8.91
CA PRO A 251 3.75 35.78 -8.14
C PRO A 251 4.25 36.34 -6.81
N GLU A 252 3.48 37.24 -6.21
CA GLU A 252 3.79 37.83 -4.90
C GLU A 252 3.33 36.93 -3.74
N LYS A 253 3.95 37.11 -2.57
CA LYS A 253 3.49 36.45 -1.35
C LYS A 253 2.07 36.93 -1.01
N GLY A 254 1.16 35.99 -0.80
CA GLY A 254 -0.26 36.22 -0.57
C GLY A 254 -1.12 36.27 -1.84
N GLN A 255 -0.51 36.17 -3.03
CA GLN A 255 -1.26 36.20 -4.28
C GLN A 255 -2.05 34.91 -4.49
N GLN A 256 -3.25 35.05 -5.05
CA GLN A 256 -4.08 33.92 -5.47
C GLN A 256 -3.57 33.35 -6.78
N VAL A 257 -3.39 32.04 -6.83
CA VAL A 257 -2.80 31.34 -7.96
C VAL A 257 -3.49 30.01 -8.20
N HIS A 258 -3.29 29.47 -9.39
CA HIS A 258 -3.82 28.19 -9.83
C HIS A 258 -2.70 27.28 -10.32
N TRP A 259 -2.83 25.98 -10.09
CA TRP A 259 -1.91 24.98 -10.62
C TRP A 259 -2.66 23.70 -10.99
N LYS A 260 -1.99 22.84 -11.76
CA LYS A 260 -2.58 21.60 -12.25
C LYS A 260 -2.27 20.43 -11.33
N SER A 261 -3.30 19.69 -10.93
CA SER A 261 -3.20 18.46 -10.14
C SER A 261 -4.07 17.34 -10.73
N MET A 262 -3.93 16.10 -10.24
CA MET A 262 -4.81 14.97 -10.61
C MET A 262 -6.05 14.99 -9.71
N PRO A 263 -6.98 15.95 -9.92
CA PRO A 263 -8.13 15.69 -10.78
C PRO A 263 -8.54 16.85 -11.72
N GLY A 264 -7.75 17.94 -11.77
CA GLY A 264 -8.09 19.19 -12.46
C GLY A 264 -7.25 20.39 -12.00
N TRP A 265 -7.79 21.59 -12.15
CA TRP A 265 -7.18 22.82 -11.63
C TRP A 265 -7.41 22.95 -10.13
N VAL A 266 -6.41 23.46 -9.41
CA VAL A 266 -6.46 23.73 -7.98
C VAL A 266 -6.10 25.19 -7.75
N ASP A 267 -6.93 25.88 -6.97
CA ASP A 267 -6.70 27.24 -6.50
C ASP A 267 -6.04 27.26 -5.11
N GLY A 268 -5.29 28.32 -4.85
CA GLY A 268 -4.61 28.53 -3.57
C GLY A 268 -3.82 29.83 -3.50
N GLU A 269 -3.11 29.99 -2.41
CA GLU A 269 -2.37 31.20 -2.08
C GLU A 269 -0.86 30.95 -2.03
N VAL A 270 -0.07 31.92 -2.49
CA VAL A 270 1.39 31.89 -2.38
C VAL A 270 1.82 32.18 -0.94
N MET A 271 2.38 31.17 -0.27
CA MET A 271 2.94 31.35 1.06
C MET A 271 4.33 31.99 1.00
N GLU A 272 5.16 31.55 0.07
CA GLU A 272 6.53 32.04 -0.08
C GLU A 272 7.15 31.66 -1.43
N ILE A 273 8.15 32.43 -1.84
CA ILE A 273 9.02 32.12 -2.98
C ILE A 273 10.41 31.80 -2.42
N ALA A 274 10.80 30.54 -2.47
CA ALA A 274 12.13 30.10 -2.08
C ALA A 274 13.10 30.34 -3.25
N LYS A 275 14.19 31.06 -2.99
CA LYS A 275 15.34 31.23 -3.90
C LYS A 275 16.58 30.48 -3.42
N GLU A 276 16.50 29.82 -2.28
CA GLU A 276 17.57 29.03 -1.69
C GLU A 276 17.00 27.74 -1.11
N GLN A 277 17.86 26.74 -0.93
CA GLN A 277 17.45 25.48 -0.35
C GLN A 277 17.02 25.67 1.11
N LYS A 278 15.78 25.30 1.42
CA LYS A 278 15.21 25.45 2.76
C LYS A 278 14.19 24.38 3.05
N LYS A 279 13.91 24.16 4.33
CA LYS A 279 12.83 23.30 4.79
C LYS A 279 11.60 24.13 5.12
N VAL A 280 10.46 23.82 4.51
CA VAL A 280 9.17 24.47 4.76
C VAL A 280 8.17 23.42 5.20
N GLU A 281 7.62 23.56 6.42
CA GLU A 281 6.69 22.59 7.04
C GLU A 281 7.13 21.12 6.86
N GLY A 282 8.39 20.82 7.19
CA GLY A 282 8.95 19.47 7.10
C GLY A 282 9.32 19.00 5.68
N LYS A 283 8.99 19.75 4.62
CA LYS A 283 9.34 19.44 3.23
C LYS A 283 10.62 20.15 2.80
N ASP A 284 11.55 19.41 2.22
CA ASP A 284 12.78 19.96 1.64
C ASP A 284 12.49 20.62 0.27
N VAL A 285 12.71 21.94 0.21
CA VAL A 285 12.56 22.75 -1.00
C VAL A 285 13.94 22.96 -1.61
N LYS A 286 14.20 22.32 -2.75
CA LYS A 286 15.42 22.50 -3.54
C LYS A 286 15.25 23.68 -4.49
N ALA A 287 15.50 24.89 -4.00
CA ALA A 287 15.49 26.12 -4.78
C ALA A 287 16.89 26.72 -4.91
N SER A 288 17.11 27.48 -5.97
CA SER A 288 18.28 28.32 -6.22
C SER A 288 17.84 29.63 -6.87
N GLU A 289 18.72 30.64 -6.93
CA GLU A 289 18.39 31.93 -7.55
C GLU A 289 17.92 31.76 -9.00
N ASP A 290 18.52 30.83 -9.75
CA ASP A 290 18.17 30.53 -11.14
C ASP A 290 16.97 29.56 -11.31
N ASP A 291 16.54 28.85 -10.27
CA ASP A 291 15.39 27.92 -10.27
C ASP A 291 14.57 28.12 -8.99
N PRO A 292 13.85 29.26 -8.88
CA PRO A 292 13.05 29.55 -7.71
C PRO A 292 11.92 28.54 -7.56
N ARG A 293 11.51 28.27 -6.32
CA ARG A 293 10.39 27.38 -6.00
C ARG A 293 9.30 28.16 -5.28
N ILE A 294 8.07 28.00 -5.75
CA ILE A 294 6.92 28.66 -5.19
C ILE A 294 6.23 27.68 -4.24
N VAL A 295 6.11 28.09 -2.97
CA VAL A 295 5.40 27.35 -1.94
C VAL A 295 3.97 27.86 -1.89
N LEU A 296 3.02 26.96 -2.10
CA LEU A 296 1.60 27.26 -2.25
C LEU A 296 0.80 26.52 -1.20
N LYS A 297 -0.27 27.14 -0.72
CA LYS A 297 -1.26 26.51 0.14
C LYS A 297 -2.59 26.38 -0.61
N SER A 298 -3.10 25.16 -0.71
CA SER A 298 -4.40 24.90 -1.34
C SER A 298 -5.54 25.45 -0.51
N ASN A 299 -6.45 26.21 -1.13
CA ASN A 299 -7.64 26.75 -0.45
C ASN A 299 -8.61 25.61 -0.04
N SER A 300 -8.77 24.62 -0.91
CA SER A 300 -9.72 23.51 -0.69
C SER A 300 -9.23 22.45 0.31
N SER A 301 -7.92 22.17 0.34
CA SER A 301 -7.37 21.08 1.17
C SER A 301 -6.49 21.56 2.33
N GLY A 302 -6.11 22.84 2.36
CA GLY A 302 -5.15 23.39 3.33
C GLY A 302 -3.72 22.87 3.16
N LYS A 303 -3.47 21.93 2.24
CA LYS A 303 -2.18 21.27 2.05
C LYS A 303 -1.17 22.20 1.38
N ILE A 304 0.08 22.13 1.85
CA ILE A 304 1.21 22.80 1.20
C ILE A 304 1.73 21.99 0.02
N CYS A 305 1.96 22.66 -1.10
CA CYS A 305 2.63 22.13 -2.28
C CYS A 305 3.74 23.08 -2.76
N VAL A 306 4.66 22.54 -3.56
CA VAL A 306 5.83 23.27 -4.04
C VAL A 306 5.92 23.08 -5.54
N HIS A 307 5.87 24.18 -6.28
CA HIS A 307 5.86 24.18 -7.74
C HIS A 307 6.96 25.08 -8.31
N LYS A 308 7.29 24.85 -9.58
CA LYS A 308 8.10 25.78 -10.37
C LYS A 308 7.22 26.95 -10.84
N PRO A 309 7.79 28.13 -11.13
CA PRO A 309 7.04 29.27 -11.67
C PRO A 309 6.20 28.92 -12.90
N GLU A 310 6.74 28.10 -13.79
CA GLU A 310 6.06 27.64 -15.01
C GLU A 310 4.83 26.76 -14.74
N ALA A 311 4.69 26.19 -13.53
CA ALA A 311 3.55 25.34 -13.19
C ALA A 311 2.42 26.11 -12.47
N VAL A 312 2.59 27.41 -12.27
CA VAL A 312 1.67 28.28 -11.53
C VAL A 312 1.07 29.31 -12.48
N TYR A 313 -0.22 29.58 -12.35
CA TYR A 313 -1.00 30.46 -13.20
C TYR A 313 -1.69 31.51 -12.34
N PHE A 314 -1.53 32.78 -12.67
CA PHE A 314 -2.03 33.89 -11.87
C PHE A 314 -2.22 35.14 -12.73
N ASP A 315 -3.11 36.02 -12.29
CA ASP A 315 -3.39 37.31 -12.94
C ASP A 315 -2.39 38.38 -12.50
#